data_AF-A0A8C2D8W5-F1
#
_entry.id   AF-A0A8C2D8W5-F1
#
_cell.length_a   1.000
_cell.length_b   1.000
_cell.length_c   1.000
_cell.angle_alpha   90.00
_cell.angle_beta   90.00
_cell.angle_gamma   90.00
#
_symmetry.space_group_name_H-M   'P 1'
#
loop_
_entity.id
_entity.type
_entity.pdbx_description
1 polymer ?
#
loop_
_entity_poly.entity_id
_entity_poly.type
_entity_poly.pdbx_seq_one_letter_code
_entity_poly.pdbx_strand_id
1 'polypeptide(L)'
;MLAVSLYLFLGTLQQWILILVIGNVTSKTATAVAHCKRGNGLIKVNGRPLEMIEPATLQYKLLEPLLLLGKERFAGVDIRVRVKGGGHVAQVYAIRQAISKALVAYYQKYVDEASKKEIKDILIQYDRTLLVADPRRCESKKFGGPGARARYQKSYR
;
A
#
# COMPACT_ATOMS: atom_id res chain seq x y z
N MET A 1 27.04 40.65 -4.27
CA MET A 1 25.99 40.72 -3.23
C MET A 1 24.57 40.45 -3.76
N LEU A 2 24.31 40.47 -5.07
CA LEU A 2 22.98 40.17 -5.64
C LEU A 2 22.69 38.66 -5.90
N ALA A 3 23.72 37.80 -5.88
CA ALA A 3 23.54 36.36 -6.14
C ALA A 3 22.95 35.57 -4.96
N VAL A 4 23.07 36.07 -3.72
CA VAL A 4 22.61 35.35 -2.52
C VAL A 4 21.09 35.49 -2.32
N SER A 5 20.47 36.54 -2.88
CA SER A 5 19.04 36.79 -2.71
C SER A 5 18.15 35.93 -3.63
N LEU A 6 18.65 35.53 -4.81
CA LEU A 6 17.92 34.62 -5.71
C LEU A 6 17.82 33.19 -5.18
N TYR A 7 18.81 32.73 -4.39
CA TYR A 7 18.77 31.39 -3.78
C TYR A 7 17.72 31.28 -2.67
N LEU A 8 17.40 32.38 -1.98
CA LEU A 8 16.33 32.41 -0.98
C LEU A 8 14.92 32.45 -1.61
N PHE A 9 14.78 33.00 -2.82
CA PHE A 9 13.50 33.03 -3.53
C PHE A 9 13.18 31.72 -4.28
N LEU A 10 14.20 30.99 -4.73
CA LEU A 10 14.05 29.63 -5.27
C LEU A 10 13.91 28.58 -4.15
N GLY A 11 14.38 28.87 -2.93
CA GLY A 11 14.28 27.98 -1.77
C GLY A 11 12.85 27.80 -1.23
N THR A 12 11.96 28.77 -1.42
CA THR A 12 10.56 28.70 -0.94
C THR A 12 9.59 28.08 -1.94
N LEU A 13 9.99 27.92 -3.21
CA LEU A 13 9.19 27.18 -4.21
C LEU A 13 9.40 25.66 -4.10
N GLN A 14 10.41 25.23 -3.36
CA GLN A 14 10.66 23.83 -3.01
C GLN A 14 9.76 23.32 -1.87
N GLN A 15 8.83 24.12 -1.33
CA GLN A 15 7.83 23.66 -0.35
C GLN A 15 6.63 22.95 -1.01
N TRP A 16 6.52 23.02 -2.34
CA TRP A 16 5.45 22.40 -3.13
C TRP A 16 5.88 21.12 -3.86
N ILE A 17 6.95 20.45 -3.42
CA ILE A 17 7.22 19.09 -3.90
C ILE A 17 6.08 18.20 -3.42
N LEU A 18 5.13 18.00 -4.33
CA LEU A 18 4.13 16.95 -4.32
C LEU A 18 4.89 15.63 -4.09
N ILE A 19 5.00 15.20 -2.83
CA ILE A 19 5.63 13.92 -2.48
C ILE A 19 4.67 12.85 -2.99
N LEU A 20 4.91 12.39 -4.21
CA LEU A 20 4.11 11.37 -4.86
C LEU A 20 4.92 10.07 -4.85
N VAL A 21 5.04 9.44 -3.69
CA VAL A 21 5.52 8.06 -3.61
C VAL A 21 4.36 7.17 -4.05
N ILE A 22 4.27 6.88 -5.35
CA ILE A 22 3.24 5.98 -5.91
C ILE A 22 3.67 4.54 -5.64
N GLY A 23 3.13 3.93 -4.58
CA GLY A 23 3.18 2.48 -4.41
C GLY A 23 2.07 1.83 -5.21
N ASN A 24 2.32 1.37 -6.44
CA ASN A 24 1.37 0.52 -7.16
C ASN A 24 1.40 -0.88 -6.54
N VAL A 25 0.29 -1.26 -5.92
CA VAL A 25 0.12 -2.58 -5.31
C VAL A 25 -0.97 -3.34 -6.03
N THR A 26 -0.68 -4.57 -6.40
CA THR A 26 -1.68 -5.48 -6.96
C THR A 26 -1.81 -6.69 -6.03
N SER A 27 -3.02 -6.95 -5.55
CA SER A 27 -3.36 -8.20 -4.86
C SER A 27 -4.52 -8.82 -5.62
N LYS A 28 -4.23 -9.89 -6.36
CA LYS A 28 -5.14 -10.36 -7.41
C LYS A 28 -5.53 -9.15 -8.29
N THR A 29 -6.77 -9.07 -8.75
CA THR A 29 -7.28 -8.01 -9.62
C THR A 29 -7.43 -6.64 -8.92
N ALA A 30 -7.26 -6.57 -7.59
CA ALA A 30 -7.36 -5.30 -6.86
C ALA A 30 -6.05 -4.50 -6.98
N THR A 31 -6.19 -3.21 -7.27
CA THR A 31 -5.08 -2.27 -7.29
C THR A 31 -5.28 -1.19 -6.23
N ALA A 32 -4.21 -0.92 -5.48
CA ALA A 32 -4.18 0.17 -4.50
C ALA A 32 -2.98 1.06 -4.78
N VAL A 33 -3.22 2.37 -4.74
CA VAL A 33 -2.23 3.41 -4.94
C VAL A 33 -2.23 4.31 -3.72
N ALA A 34 -1.13 4.30 -2.97
CA ALA A 34 -0.95 5.19 -1.83
C ALA A 34 -0.19 6.46 -2.26
N HIS A 35 -0.63 7.59 -1.72
CA HIS A 35 0.05 8.88 -1.82
C HIS A 35 0.45 9.31 -0.41
N CYS A 36 1.76 9.29 -0.12
CA CYS A 36 2.32 9.76 1.15
C CYS A 36 2.82 11.19 1.02
N LYS A 37 2.33 12.09 1.85
CA LYS A 37 2.85 13.45 2.00
C LYS A 37 3.27 13.69 3.45
N ARG A 38 4.16 14.65 3.68
CA ARG A 38 4.44 15.12 5.05
C ARG A 38 3.17 15.75 5.64
N GLY A 39 2.86 15.44 6.89
CA GLY A 39 1.62 15.86 7.53
C GLY A 39 1.52 15.44 9.00
N ASN A 40 0.29 15.24 9.47
CA ASN A 40 -0.06 15.06 10.88
C ASN A 40 -0.51 13.63 11.22
N GLY A 41 -0.24 12.65 10.35
CA GLY A 41 -0.62 11.24 10.59
C GLY A 41 -2.02 10.86 10.10
N LEU A 42 -2.59 11.59 9.14
CA LEU A 42 -3.93 11.31 8.63
C LEU A 42 -3.88 10.21 7.55
N ILE A 43 -4.53 9.06 7.82
CA ILE A 43 -4.67 7.97 6.85
C ILE A 43 -6.11 7.85 6.37
N LYS A 44 -6.31 7.96 5.06
CA LYS A 44 -7.63 7.87 4.41
C LYS A 44 -7.59 6.96 3.19
N VAL A 45 -8.65 6.18 2.99
CA VAL A 45 -8.86 5.33 1.81
C VAL A 45 -10.12 5.79 1.08
N ASN A 46 -10.00 6.16 -0.19
CA ASN A 46 -11.10 6.69 -1.00
C ASN A 46 -11.90 7.81 -0.30
N GLY A 47 -11.23 8.63 0.53
CA GLY A 47 -11.84 9.73 1.29
C GLY A 47 -12.39 9.35 2.67
N ARG A 48 -12.49 8.06 3.00
CA ARG A 48 -12.99 7.54 4.29
C ARG A 48 -11.82 7.21 5.24
N PRO A 49 -12.00 7.28 6.57
CA PRO A 49 -11.01 6.80 7.53
C PRO A 49 -10.91 5.26 7.51
N LEU A 50 -9.81 4.71 8.05
CA LEU A 50 -9.55 3.26 8.04
C LEU A 50 -10.63 2.42 8.75
N GLU A 51 -11.20 2.96 9.82
CA GLU A 51 -12.23 2.28 10.62
C GLU A 51 -13.55 2.09 9.87
N MET A 52 -13.85 2.96 8.89
CA MET A 52 -15.08 2.89 8.09
C MET A 52 -14.96 1.98 6.86
N ILE A 53 -13.88 1.21 6.75
CA ILE A 53 -13.67 0.29 5.62
C ILE A 53 -14.34 -1.04 5.93
N GLU A 54 -15.23 -1.46 5.05
CA GLU A 54 -15.89 -2.75 5.10
C GLU A 54 -15.07 -3.83 4.37
N PRO A 55 -15.14 -5.11 4.81
CA PRO A 55 -15.90 -5.64 5.95
C PRO A 55 -15.19 -5.43 7.30
N ALA A 56 -15.98 -5.24 8.36
CA ALA A 56 -15.47 -5.01 9.73
C ALA A 56 -14.57 -6.16 10.23
N THR A 57 -14.82 -7.39 9.78
CA THR A 57 -14.04 -8.58 10.15
C THR A 57 -12.57 -8.49 9.76
N LEU A 58 -12.23 -7.70 8.73
CA LEU A 58 -10.87 -7.52 8.24
C LEU A 58 -10.23 -6.20 8.67
N GLN A 59 -10.87 -5.43 9.56
CA GLN A 59 -10.32 -4.15 10.04
C GLN A 59 -8.94 -4.32 10.68
N TYR A 60 -8.75 -5.36 11.50
CA TYR A 60 -7.45 -5.63 12.10
C TYR A 60 -6.34 -5.82 11.05
N LYS A 61 -6.66 -6.42 9.88
CA LYS A 61 -5.69 -6.57 8.78
C LYS A 61 -5.23 -5.23 8.21
N LEU A 62 -6.08 -4.20 8.23
CA LEU A 62 -5.71 -2.85 7.80
C LEU A 62 -4.84 -2.14 8.84
N LEU A 63 -5.07 -2.41 10.12
CA LEU A 63 -4.38 -1.76 11.25
C LEU A 63 -3.04 -2.41 11.62
N GLU A 64 -2.77 -3.64 11.17
CA GLU A 64 -1.49 -4.33 11.41
C GLU A 64 -0.24 -3.46 11.17
N PRO A 65 -0.04 -2.75 10.04
CA PRO A 65 1.15 -1.92 9.85
C PRO A 65 1.23 -0.75 10.85
N LEU A 66 0.09 -0.23 11.32
CA LEU A 66 0.03 0.81 12.34
C LEU A 66 0.39 0.28 13.73
N LEU A 67 -0.10 -0.93 14.05
CA LEU A 67 0.15 -1.58 15.33
C LEU A 67 1.61 -2.06 15.45
N LEU A 68 2.19 -2.58 14.36
CA LEU A 68 3.56 -3.09 14.35
C LEU A 68 4.62 -1.99 14.46
N LEU A 69 4.41 -0.87 13.78
CA LEU A 69 5.41 0.21 13.70
C LEU A 69 5.19 1.31 14.74
N GLY A 70 4.04 1.30 15.41
CA GLY A 70 3.63 2.34 16.35
C GLY A 70 3.15 3.61 15.66
N LYS A 71 2.31 4.39 16.36
CA LYS A 71 1.73 5.65 15.84
C LYS A 71 2.79 6.73 15.59
N GLU A 72 3.92 6.66 16.30
CA GLU A 72 5.00 7.66 16.22
C GLU A 72 5.59 7.76 14.82
N ARG A 73 5.82 6.62 14.16
CA ARG A 73 6.38 6.58 12.79
C ARG A 73 5.39 7.10 11.73
N PHE A 74 4.10 7.13 12.06
CA PHE A 74 3.06 7.68 11.19
C PHE A 74 2.73 9.15 11.48
N ALA A 75 3.08 9.68 12.65
CA ALA A 75 2.68 11.03 13.07
C ALA A 75 3.15 12.14 12.11
N GLY A 76 4.28 11.94 11.42
CA GLY A 76 4.83 12.92 10.46
C GLY A 76 4.32 12.79 9.02
N VAL A 77 3.44 11.82 8.72
CA VAL A 77 3.03 11.48 7.34
C VAL A 77 1.53 11.30 7.18
N ASP A 78 0.96 12.00 6.21
CA ASP A 78 -0.42 11.78 5.77
C ASP A 78 -0.44 10.84 4.56
N ILE A 79 -1.30 9.82 4.60
CA ILE A 79 -1.41 8.81 3.56
C ILE A 79 -2.82 8.82 2.97
N ARG A 80 -2.93 9.06 1.66
CA ARG A 80 -4.19 8.94 0.90
C ARG A 80 -4.10 7.75 -0.03
N VAL A 81 -4.96 6.76 0.16
CA VAL A 81 -5.00 5.55 -0.66
C VAL A 81 -6.20 5.60 -1.61
N ARG A 82 -5.95 5.34 -2.89
CA ARG A 82 -6.97 5.12 -3.92
C ARG A 82 -6.99 3.65 -4.29
N VAL A 83 -8.18 3.03 -4.29
CA VAL A 83 -8.33 1.59 -4.55
C VAL A 83 -9.34 1.37 -5.67
N LYS A 84 -9.02 0.46 -6.60
CA LYS A 84 -9.89 0.07 -7.72
C LYS A 84 -9.78 -1.43 -8.02
N GLY A 85 -10.85 -2.01 -8.57
CA GLY A 85 -10.88 -3.40 -9.03
C GLY A 85 -10.88 -4.45 -7.91
N GLY A 86 -10.94 -5.73 -8.31
CA GLY A 86 -10.98 -6.88 -7.40
C GLY A 86 -12.26 -6.95 -6.56
N GLY A 87 -12.18 -7.63 -5.41
CA GLY A 87 -13.26 -7.72 -4.42
C GLY A 87 -12.79 -7.25 -3.04
N HIS A 88 -13.72 -7.12 -2.08
CA HIS A 88 -13.48 -6.51 -0.77
C HIS A 88 -12.22 -7.04 -0.05
N VAL A 89 -12.06 -8.36 0.03
CA VAL A 89 -10.91 -8.99 0.69
C VAL A 89 -9.61 -8.60 -0.02
N ALA A 90 -9.56 -8.72 -1.35
CA ALA A 90 -8.37 -8.39 -2.13
C ALA A 90 -8.00 -6.91 -2.01
N GLN A 91 -9.00 -6.03 -1.94
CA GLN A 91 -8.80 -4.59 -1.70
C GLN A 91 -8.19 -4.32 -0.33
N VAL A 92 -8.67 -4.97 0.73
CA VAL A 92 -8.10 -4.83 2.08
C VAL A 92 -6.61 -5.21 2.10
N TYR A 93 -6.24 -6.36 1.51
CA TYR A 93 -4.83 -6.75 1.41
C TYR A 93 -4.00 -5.76 0.58
N ALA A 94 -4.56 -5.22 -0.51
CA ALA A 94 -3.88 -4.23 -1.32
C ALA A 94 -3.66 -2.92 -0.55
N ILE A 95 -4.63 -2.45 0.25
CA ILE A 95 -4.51 -1.25 1.09
C ILE A 95 -3.43 -1.43 2.15
N ARG A 96 -3.50 -2.55 2.90
CA ARG A 96 -2.50 -2.92 3.93
C ARG A 96 -1.09 -2.86 3.36
N GLN A 97 -0.89 -3.46 2.20
CA GLN A 97 0.40 -3.49 1.53
C GLN A 97 0.81 -2.11 0.98
N ALA A 98 -0.14 -1.31 0.47
CA ALA A 98 0.14 0.02 -0.05
C ALA A 98 0.61 0.98 1.05
N ILE A 99 -0.01 0.94 2.23
CA ILE A 99 0.39 1.75 3.40
C ILE A 99 1.84 1.41 3.80
N SER A 100 2.14 0.12 3.97
CA SER A 100 3.47 -0.36 4.35
C SER A 100 4.55 0.05 3.36
N LYS A 101 4.32 -0.17 2.05
CA LYS A 101 5.27 0.22 1.00
C LYS A 101 5.50 1.71 0.95
N ALA A 102 4.43 2.49 1.07
CA ALA A 102 4.51 3.93 0.94
C ALA A 102 5.25 4.56 2.12
N LEU A 103 5.15 3.98 3.32
CA LEU A 103 5.97 4.36 4.46
C LEU A 103 7.46 4.04 4.24
N VAL A 104 7.80 2.80 3.85
CA VAL A 104 9.19 2.40 3.59
C VAL A 104 9.84 3.29 2.52
N ALA A 105 9.10 3.60 1.45
CA ALA A 105 9.59 4.45 0.38
C ALA A 105 9.68 5.93 0.79
N TYR A 106 8.85 6.41 1.72
CA TYR A 106 9.00 7.74 2.31
C TYR A 106 10.29 7.84 3.14
N TYR A 107 10.52 6.88 4.05
CA TYR A 107 11.73 6.85 4.88
C TYR A 107 13.00 6.71 4.07
N GLN A 108 12.98 5.91 3.00
CA GLN A 108 14.09 5.79 2.06
C GLN A 108 14.48 7.13 1.42
N LYS A 109 13.51 8.02 1.16
CA LYS A 109 13.74 9.24 0.40
C LYS A 109 14.03 10.46 1.28
N TYR A 110 13.45 10.52 2.47
CA TYR A 110 13.41 11.76 3.27
C TYR A 110 14.02 11.68 4.67
N VAL A 111 14.33 10.48 5.19
CA VAL A 111 14.83 10.32 6.55
C VAL A 111 16.24 9.74 6.53
N ASP A 112 16.38 8.42 6.50
CA ASP A 112 17.66 7.73 6.55
C ASP A 112 17.52 6.25 6.17
N GLU A 113 18.62 5.63 5.73
CA GLU A 113 18.63 4.22 5.33
C GLU A 113 18.53 3.25 6.52
N ALA A 114 19.00 3.63 7.70
CA ALA A 114 18.99 2.78 8.89
C ALA A 114 17.56 2.57 9.41
N SER A 115 16.79 3.65 9.62
CA SER A 115 15.38 3.61 9.99
C SER A 115 14.54 2.88 8.95
N LYS A 116 14.84 3.04 7.66
CA LYS A 116 14.20 2.28 6.59
C LYS A 116 14.45 0.79 6.75
N LYS A 117 15.69 0.38 7.04
CA LYS A 117 16.07 -1.02 7.23
C LYS A 117 15.34 -1.62 8.43
N GLU A 118 15.30 -0.91 9.56
CA GLU A 118 14.54 -1.33 10.75
C GLU A 118 13.06 -1.57 10.42
N ILE A 119 12.38 -0.60 9.81
CA ILE A 119 10.96 -0.71 9.45
C ILE A 119 10.74 -1.89 8.50
N LYS A 120 11.61 -2.04 7.50
CA LYS A 120 11.54 -3.10 6.52
C LYS A 120 11.71 -4.47 7.17
N ASP A 121 12.67 -4.62 8.08
CA ASP A 121 12.96 -5.88 8.75
C ASP A 121 11.82 -6.29 9.68
N ILE A 122 11.25 -5.36 10.46
CA ILE A 122 10.05 -5.59 11.29
C ILE A 122 8.87 -6.06 10.44
N LEU A 123 8.59 -5.39 9.32
CA LEU A 123 7.47 -5.73 8.44
C LEU A 123 7.66 -7.10 7.77
N ILE A 124 8.87 -7.40 7.28
CA ILE A 124 9.17 -8.69 6.62
C ILE A 124 9.13 -9.85 7.60
N GLN A 125 9.65 -9.65 8.82
CA GLN A 125 9.67 -10.68 9.85
C GLN A 125 8.26 -11.07 10.29
N TYR A 126 7.35 -10.09 10.37
CA TYR A 126 5.95 -10.37 10.65
C TYR A 126 5.27 -11.08 9.47
N ASP A 127 5.27 -10.47 8.28
CA ASP A 127 4.65 -11.05 7.09
C ASP A 127 5.20 -10.44 5.79
N ARG A 128 5.80 -11.31 4.97
CA ARG A 128 6.38 -10.94 3.67
C ARG A 128 5.37 -10.26 2.73
N THR A 129 4.07 -10.54 2.86
CA THR A 129 3.03 -10.00 1.99
C THR A 129 2.78 -8.50 2.19
N LEU A 130 3.25 -7.89 3.30
CA LEU A 130 3.15 -6.44 3.49
C LEU A 130 4.04 -5.66 2.52
N LEU A 131 5.09 -6.28 1.99
CA LEU A 131 6.01 -5.64 1.04
C LEU A 131 6.04 -6.33 -0.32
N VAL A 132 5.84 -7.65 -0.38
CA VAL A 132 5.87 -8.40 -1.65
C VAL A 132 4.46 -8.81 -2.04
N ALA A 133 4.05 -8.50 -3.27
CA ALA A 133 2.72 -8.86 -3.76
C ALA A 133 2.67 -10.36 -4.07
N ASP A 134 1.53 -11.00 -3.80
CA ASP A 134 1.30 -12.39 -4.21
C ASP A 134 1.07 -12.45 -5.74
N PRO A 135 1.90 -13.20 -6.50
CA PRO A 135 1.78 -13.28 -7.95
C PRO A 135 0.59 -14.12 -8.44
N ARG A 136 -0.13 -14.85 -7.57
CA ARG A 136 -1.19 -15.80 -7.98
C ARG A 136 -2.33 -15.11 -8.74
N ARG A 137 -2.78 -15.75 -9.82
CA ARG A 137 -3.92 -15.33 -10.68
C ARG A 137 -4.81 -16.52 -11.00
N CYS A 138 -6.07 -16.24 -11.31
CA CYS A 138 -7.01 -17.28 -11.74
C CYS A 138 -6.58 -17.85 -13.09
N GLU A 139 -6.36 -19.16 -13.16
CA GLU A 139 -6.12 -19.87 -14.42
C GLU A 139 -7.36 -19.75 -15.34
N SER A 140 -7.13 -19.63 -16.64
CA SER A 140 -8.21 -19.59 -17.62
C SER A 140 -8.93 -20.94 -17.73
N LYS A 141 -10.22 -20.91 -18.08
CA LYS A 141 -11.01 -22.11 -18.33
C LYS A 141 -10.48 -22.87 -19.56
N LYS A 142 -10.48 -24.21 -19.49
CA LYS A 142 -10.18 -25.11 -20.61
C LYS A 142 -11.45 -25.84 -21.06
N PHE A 143 -11.52 -26.24 -22.33
CA PHE A 143 -12.66 -27.02 -22.87
C PHE A 143 -12.77 -28.40 -22.19
N GLY A 144 -13.93 -29.04 -22.24
CA GLY A 144 -14.15 -30.39 -21.70
C GLY A 144 -14.41 -30.46 -20.19
N GLY A 145 -14.79 -29.35 -19.57
CA GLY A 145 -15.19 -29.33 -18.17
C GLY A 145 -15.68 -27.96 -17.71
N PRO A 146 -16.20 -27.86 -16.47
CA PRO A 146 -16.76 -26.61 -15.97
C PRO A 146 -15.68 -25.56 -15.63
N GLY A 147 -14.46 -25.98 -15.27
CA GLY A 147 -13.40 -25.09 -14.78
C GLY A 147 -12.04 -25.27 -15.48
N ALA A 148 -11.00 -24.67 -14.90
CA ALA A 148 -9.64 -24.75 -15.44
C ALA A 148 -9.07 -26.19 -15.47
N ARG A 149 -9.39 -26.99 -14.44
CA ARG A 149 -8.89 -28.38 -14.28
C ARG A 149 -9.99 -29.43 -14.13
N ALA A 150 -11.14 -29.05 -13.58
CA ALA A 150 -12.28 -29.96 -13.45
C ALA A 150 -12.79 -30.43 -14.81
N ARG A 151 -13.13 -31.72 -14.93
CA ARG A 151 -13.69 -32.35 -16.12
C ARG A 151 -15.12 -32.81 -15.87
N TYR A 152 -15.92 -32.90 -16.93
CA TYR A 152 -17.25 -33.50 -16.81
C TYR A 152 -17.14 -34.99 -16.49
N GLN A 153 -18.14 -35.52 -15.79
CA GLN A 153 -18.22 -36.94 -15.47
C GLN A 153 -18.30 -37.77 -16.75
N LYS A 154 -17.50 -38.84 -16.82
CA LYS A 154 -17.53 -39.79 -17.94
C LYS A 154 -18.46 -40.95 -17.58
N SER A 155 -19.43 -41.22 -18.44
CA SER A 155 -20.30 -42.41 -18.36
C SER A 155 -19.74 -43.53 -19.25
N TYR A 156 -19.75 -44.76 -18.75
CA TYR A 156 -19.41 -45.97 -19.50
C TYR A 156 -20.69 -46.80 -19.78
N ARG A 157 -20.59 -47.76 -20.69
CA ARG A 157 -21.64 -48.72 -21.03
C ARG A 157 -21.23 -50.12 -20.57
#